data_AF-A0A7X5ISM9-F1
#
_entry.id   AF-A0A7X5ISM9-F1
#
_cell.length_a   1.000
_cell.length_b   1.000
_cell.length_c   1.000
_cell.angle_alpha   90.00
_cell.angle_beta   90.00
_cell.angle_gamma   90.00
#
_symmetry.space_group_name_H-M   'P 1'
#
loop_
_entity.id
_entity.type
_entity.pdbx_description
1 polymer ?
#
loop_
_entity_poly.entity_id
_entity_poly.type
_entity_poly.pdbx_seq_one_letter_code
_entity_poly.pdbx_strand_id
1 'polypeptide(L)'
;MAKKQRKYDMEYKIQAVKLAKELGGAKAASELGIPENTMYAWTKAAREGRLDAGPDSHTPQTAMSLAEEMALLRRQVKAQEKEIRRLKEENEFLEEASAFFAASRRKSAKGRE
;
A
#
# COMPACT_ATOMS: atom_id res chain seq x y z
N MET A 1 25.87 15.13 -39.35
CA MET A 1 24.51 14.67 -39.67
C MET A 1 23.57 15.09 -38.54
N ALA A 2 22.72 16.11 -38.73
CA ALA A 2 21.77 16.53 -37.71
C ALA A 2 20.67 15.46 -37.57
N LYS A 3 20.61 14.79 -36.42
CA LYS A 3 19.61 13.75 -36.14
C LYS A 3 18.24 14.45 -36.00
N LYS A 4 17.34 14.23 -36.97
CA LYS A 4 15.98 14.81 -36.97
C LYS A 4 15.27 14.38 -35.68
N GLN A 5 15.02 15.32 -34.77
CA GLN A 5 14.31 15.03 -33.52
C GLN A 5 12.87 14.65 -33.85
N ARG A 6 12.49 13.41 -33.52
CA ARG A 6 11.08 13.00 -33.53
C ARG A 6 10.36 13.79 -32.44
N LYS A 7 9.36 14.58 -32.83
CA LYS A 7 8.46 15.26 -31.90
C LYS A 7 7.33 14.28 -31.57
N TYR A 8 7.15 14.03 -30.28
CA TYR A 8 6.05 13.23 -29.75
C TYR A 8 5.09 14.13 -29.01
N ASP A 9 3.80 13.94 -29.25
CA ASP A 9 2.76 14.67 -28.55
C ASP A 9 2.74 14.30 -27.05
N MET A 10 2.23 15.20 -26.21
CA MET A 10 2.17 15.00 -24.77
C MET A 10 1.31 13.80 -24.41
N GLU A 11 0.16 13.66 -25.05
CA GLU A 11 -0.78 12.56 -24.81
C GLU A 11 -0.16 11.20 -25.16
N TYR A 12 0.60 11.14 -26.24
CA TYR A 12 1.36 9.95 -26.62
C TYR A 12 2.41 9.58 -25.56
N LYS A 13 3.13 10.55 -25.00
CA LYS A 13 4.11 10.28 -23.94
C LYS A 13 3.44 9.77 -22.67
N ILE A 14 2.26 10.31 -22.33
CA ILE A 14 1.48 9.86 -21.17
C ILE A 14 1.05 8.40 -21.35
N GLN A 15 0.51 8.04 -22.51
CA GLN A 15 0.13 6.66 -22.82
C GLN A 15 1.34 5.71 -22.82
N ALA A 16 2.47 6.15 -23.38
CA ALA A 16 3.71 5.38 -23.39
C ALA A 16 4.23 5.08 -21.98
N VAL A 17 4.16 6.07 -21.07
CA VAL A 17 4.54 5.90 -19.67
C VAL A 17 3.56 4.98 -18.92
N LYS A 18 2.25 5.07 -19.19
CA LYS A 18 1.26 4.14 -18.62
C LYS A 18 1.54 2.70 -19.04
N LEU A 19 1.77 2.46 -20.33
CA LEU A 19 2.15 1.13 -20.85
C LEU A 19 3.45 0.61 -20.21
N ALA A 20 4.43 1.50 -20.02
CA ALA A 20 5.68 1.16 -19.36
C ALA A 20 5.51 0.78 -17.88
N LYS A 21 4.49 1.29 -17.19
CA LYS A 21 4.16 0.86 -15.82
C LYS A 21 3.56 -0.55 -15.78
N GLU A 22 2.79 -0.94 -16.78
CA GLU A 22 2.12 -2.24 -16.85
C GLU A 22 3.06 -3.36 -17.34
N LEU A 23 3.81 -3.11 -18.42
CA LEU A 23 4.62 -4.12 -19.11
C LEU A 23 6.13 -4.04 -18.79
N GLY A 24 6.57 -2.91 -18.24
CA GLY A 24 7.99 -2.58 -18.07
C GLY A 24 8.53 -1.76 -19.25
N GLY A 25 9.42 -0.80 -18.94
CA GLY A 25 9.89 0.21 -19.90
C GLY A 25 10.55 -0.35 -21.17
N ALA A 26 11.33 -1.43 -21.06
CA ALA A 26 11.98 -2.06 -22.21
C ALA A 26 10.98 -2.68 -23.20
N LYS A 27 9.97 -3.39 -22.67
CA LYS A 27 8.91 -4.01 -23.49
C LYS A 27 8.02 -2.95 -24.14
N ALA A 28 7.61 -1.94 -23.37
CA ALA A 28 6.82 -0.84 -23.89
C ALA A 28 7.57 -0.03 -24.97
N ALA A 29 8.89 0.15 -24.83
CA ALA A 29 9.70 0.79 -25.86
C ALA A 29 9.75 -0.04 -27.16
N SER A 30 9.89 -1.36 -27.02
CA SER A 30 9.88 -2.30 -28.15
C SER A 30 8.53 -2.31 -28.88
N GLU A 31 7.42 -2.39 -28.15
CA GLU A 31 6.07 -2.39 -28.72
C GLU A 31 5.73 -1.08 -29.43
N LEU A 32 6.14 0.06 -28.87
CA LEU A 32 5.88 1.38 -29.43
C LEU A 32 6.90 1.79 -30.50
N GLY A 33 7.93 0.98 -30.76
CA GLY A 33 8.97 1.27 -31.74
C GLY A 33 9.79 2.53 -31.41
N ILE A 34 9.91 2.87 -30.12
CA ILE A 34 10.70 4.02 -29.64
C ILE A 34 12.00 3.55 -29.01
N PRO A 35 13.08 4.36 -29.05
CA PRO A 35 14.32 3.99 -28.39
C PRO A 35 14.10 3.85 -26.88
N GLU A 36 14.67 2.80 -26.27
CA GLU A 36 14.53 2.53 -24.83
C GLU A 36 15.01 3.72 -23.97
N ASN A 37 16.09 4.39 -24.37
CA ASN A 37 16.55 5.62 -23.71
C ASN A 37 15.50 6.74 -23.70
N THR A 38 14.65 6.81 -24.73
CA THR A 38 13.55 7.80 -24.80
C THR A 38 12.44 7.41 -23.83
N MET A 39 12.08 6.13 -23.78
CA MET A 39 11.13 5.62 -22.80
C MET A 39 11.62 5.86 -21.37
N TYR A 40 12.91 5.58 -21.10
CA TYR A 40 13.54 5.83 -19.81
C TYR A 40 13.49 7.32 -19.43
N ALA A 41 13.76 8.23 -20.38
CA ALA A 41 13.65 9.65 -20.12
C ALA A 41 12.21 10.07 -19.75
N TRP A 42 11.19 9.51 -20.40
CA TRP A 42 9.79 9.83 -20.10
C TRP A 42 9.29 9.24 -18.79
N THR A 43 9.65 7.99 -18.47
CA THR A 43 9.32 7.38 -17.18
C THR A 43 10.03 8.09 -16.03
N LYS A 44 11.28 8.52 -16.23
CA LYS A 44 12.00 9.37 -15.26
C LYS A 44 11.31 10.73 -15.09
N ALA A 45 10.94 11.40 -16.18
CA ALA A 45 10.21 12.67 -16.12
C ALA A 45 8.86 12.53 -15.38
N ALA A 46 8.16 11.41 -15.57
CA ALA A 46 6.92 11.13 -14.86
C ALA A 46 7.14 10.89 -13.36
N ARG A 47 8.22 10.20 -12.97
CA ARG A 47 8.62 10.04 -11.56
C ARG A 47 9.09 11.35 -10.91
N GLU A 48 9.60 12.27 -11.69
CA GLU A 48 10.00 13.60 -11.19
C GLU A 48 8.82 14.59 -11.18
N GLY A 49 7.61 14.17 -11.56
CA GLY A 49 6.43 15.02 -11.65
C GLY A 49 6.48 16.05 -12.79
N ARG A 50 7.43 15.93 -13.72
CA ARG A 50 7.56 16.79 -14.90
C ARG A 50 6.66 16.35 -16.06
N LEU A 51 6.11 15.14 -15.97
CA LEU A 51 5.18 14.56 -16.92
C LEU A 51 4.03 13.93 -16.14
N ASP A 52 2.86 14.57 -16.19
CA ASP A 52 1.68 14.06 -15.49
C ASP A 52 1.08 12.87 -16.26
N ALA A 53 1.50 11.66 -15.87
CA ALA A 53 1.00 10.43 -16.46
C ALA A 53 -0.31 9.93 -15.80
N GLY A 54 -0.98 10.77 -15.01
CA GLY A 54 -2.20 10.46 -14.28
C GLY A 54 -2.02 10.39 -12.76
N PRO A 55 -3.09 10.06 -12.01
CA PRO A 55 -3.15 10.18 -10.54
C PRO A 55 -2.12 9.32 -9.78
N ASP A 56 -1.53 8.30 -10.43
CA ASP A 56 -0.44 7.48 -9.88
C ASP A 56 0.96 8.01 -10.22
N SER A 57 1.09 9.27 -10.65
CA SER A 57 2.40 9.89 -10.82
C SER A 57 2.97 10.20 -9.43
N HIS A 58 3.97 9.41 -9.01
CA HIS A 58 4.71 9.69 -7.79
C HIS A 58 5.50 10.98 -7.97
N THR A 59 4.91 12.12 -7.62
CA THR A 59 5.66 13.36 -7.47
C THR A 59 6.48 13.28 -6.17
N PRO A 60 7.56 14.08 -6.01
CA PRO A 60 8.32 14.14 -4.77
C PRO A 60 7.42 14.48 -3.55
N GLN A 61 6.43 15.35 -3.74
CA GLN A 61 5.42 15.69 -2.72
C GLN A 61 4.51 14.49 -2.40
N THR A 62 4.04 13.75 -3.41
CA THR A 62 3.22 12.55 -3.20
C THR A 62 4.02 11.43 -2.52
N ALA A 63 5.31 11.29 -2.81
CA ALA A 63 6.17 10.29 -2.17
C ALA A 63 6.44 10.62 -0.69
N MET A 64 6.63 11.89 -0.35
CA MET A 64 6.70 12.32 1.06
C MET A 64 5.37 12.08 1.78
N SER A 65 4.24 12.43 1.14
CA SER A 65 2.89 12.14 1.65
C SER A 65 2.66 10.66 1.89
N LEU A 66 3.14 9.78 0.99
CA LEU A 66 3.01 8.33 1.13
C LEU A 66 3.85 7.78 2.29
N ALA A 67 5.06 8.31 2.49
CA ALA A 67 5.91 7.90 3.61
C ALA A 67 5.29 8.29 4.96
N GLU A 68 4.66 9.47 5.04
CA GLU A 68 3.90 9.92 6.21
C GLU A 68 2.67 9.05 6.46
N GLU A 69 1.92 8.73 5.40
CA GLU A 69 0.76 7.83 5.48
C GLU A 69 1.17 6.41 5.94
N MET A 70 2.27 5.87 5.40
CA MET A 70 2.85 4.61 5.86
C MET A 70 3.22 4.64 7.35
N ALA A 71 3.79 5.75 7.83
CA ALA A 71 4.15 5.91 9.24
C ALA A 71 2.90 5.97 10.13
N LEU A 72 1.84 6.66 9.68
CA LEU A 72 0.56 6.73 10.38
C LEU A 72 -0.10 5.34 10.47
N LEU A 73 -0.18 4.62 9.35
CA LEU A 73 -0.75 3.28 9.29
C LEU A 73 -0.01 2.30 10.20
N ARG A 74 1.33 2.33 10.22
CA ARG A 74 2.14 1.52 11.15
C ARG A 74 1.82 1.81 12.61
N ARG A 75 1.59 3.08 12.97
CA ARG A 75 1.19 3.47 14.34
C ARG A 75 -0.20 2.94 14.68
N GLN A 76 -1.15 3.04 13.75
CA GLN A 76 -2.51 2.52 13.94
C GLN A 76 -2.53 1.00 14.11
N VAL A 77 -1.81 0.26 13.27
CA VAL A 77 -1.69 -1.20 13.38
C VAL A 77 -1.15 -1.59 14.76
N LYS A 78 -0.06 -0.94 15.20
CA LYS A 78 0.51 -1.21 16.53
C LYS A 78 -0.45 -0.90 17.68
N ALA A 79 -1.27 0.13 17.55
CA ALA A 79 -2.28 0.47 18.55
C ALA A 79 -3.40 -0.59 18.58
N GLN A 80 -3.87 -1.02 17.41
CA GLN A 80 -4.88 -2.08 17.29
C GLN A 80 -4.39 -3.42 17.81
N GLU A 81 -3.14 -3.81 17.55
CA GLU A 81 -2.55 -5.05 18.08
C GLU A 81 -2.54 -5.08 19.62
N LYS A 82 -2.24 -3.93 20.25
CA LYS A 82 -2.30 -3.81 21.71
C LYS A 82 -3.72 -3.97 22.24
N GLU A 83 -4.68 -3.36 21.57
CA GLU A 83 -6.09 -3.47 21.97
C GLU A 83 -6.60 -4.90 21.82
N ILE A 84 -6.28 -5.56 20.71
CA ILE A 84 -6.60 -6.98 20.50
C ILE A 84 -6.02 -7.85 21.62
N ARG A 85 -4.77 -7.60 22.02
CA ARG A 85 -4.15 -8.33 23.11
C ARG A 85 -4.89 -8.12 24.43
N ARG A 86 -5.20 -6.87 24.78
CA ARG A 86 -5.94 -6.53 25.99
C ARG A 86 -7.32 -7.20 26.02
N LEU A 87 -8.08 -7.11 24.92
CA LEU A 87 -9.40 -7.72 24.82
C LEU A 87 -9.35 -9.25 24.94
N LYS A 88 -8.28 -9.90 24.46
CA LYS A 88 -8.06 -11.33 24.66
C LYS A 88 -7.82 -11.66 26.13
N GLU A 89 -6.94 -10.92 26.80
CA GLU A 89 -6.66 -11.08 28.23
C GLU A 89 -7.94 -10.84 29.08
N GLU A 90 -8.76 -9.85 28.73
CA GLU A 90 -10.05 -9.58 29.39
C GLU A 90 -11.05 -10.72 29.16
N ASN A 91 -11.15 -11.26 27.94
CA ASN A 91 -12.02 -12.40 27.66
C ASN A 91 -11.58 -13.67 28.42
N GLU A 92 -10.28 -13.97 28.45
CA GLU A 92 -9.75 -15.12 29.21
C GLU A 92 -10.08 -15.00 30.70
N PHE A 93 -9.88 -13.82 31.28
CA PHE A 93 -10.24 -13.56 32.68
C PHE A 93 -11.74 -13.74 32.95
N LEU A 94 -12.60 -13.24 32.05
CA LEU A 94 -14.05 -13.40 32.17
C LEU A 94 -14.49 -14.86 32.03
N GLU A 95 -13.87 -15.63 31.13
CA GLU A 95 -14.11 -17.05 30.96
C GLU A 95 -13.74 -17.82 32.25
N GLU A 96 -12.55 -17.59 32.81
CA GLU A 96 -12.12 -18.20 34.07
C GLU A 96 -13.05 -17.88 35.24
N ALA A 97 -13.43 -16.60 35.39
CA ALA A 97 -14.39 -16.18 36.40
C ALA A 97 -15.74 -16.89 36.23
N SER A 98 -16.23 -16.98 34.99
CA SER A 98 -17.50 -17.65 34.67
C SER A 98 -17.47 -19.14 35.06
N ALA A 99 -16.34 -19.82 34.78
CA ALA A 99 -16.12 -21.22 35.14
C ALA A 99 -16.06 -21.41 36.66
N PHE A 100 -15.36 -20.52 37.38
CA PHE A 100 -15.28 -20.55 38.84
C PHE A 100 -16.67 -20.41 39.49
N PHE A 101 -17.45 -19.42 39.05
CA PHE A 101 -18.80 -19.21 39.58
C PHE A 101 -19.75 -20.37 39.22
N ALA A 102 -19.64 -20.95 38.03
CA ALA A 102 -20.42 -22.13 37.65
C ALA A 102 -20.10 -23.36 38.53
N ALA A 103 -18.82 -23.62 38.80
CA ALA A 103 -18.37 -24.71 39.67
C ALA A 103 -18.80 -24.51 41.14
N SER A 104 -18.73 -23.27 41.63
CA SER A 104 -19.22 -22.86 42.95
C SER A 104 -20.71 -23.18 43.15
N ARG A 105 -21.58 -22.84 42.18
CA ARG A 105 -23.02 -23.17 42.23
C ARG A 105 -23.26 -24.67 42.30
N ARG A 106 -22.48 -25.47 41.57
CA ARG A 106 -22.61 -26.94 41.56
C ARG A 106 -22.19 -27.57 42.89
N LYS A 107 -21.17 -27.05 43.57
CA LYS A 107 -20.78 -27.51 44.93
C LYS A 107 -21.84 -27.17 45.97
N SER A 108 -22.42 -25.96 45.92
CA SER A 108 -23.48 -25.57 46.88
C SER A 108 -24.76 -26.39 46.72
N ALA A 109 -25.10 -26.83 45.51
CA ALA A 109 -26.26 -27.69 45.29
C ALA A 109 -26.09 -29.09 45.88
N LYS A 110 -24.86 -29.62 45.87
CA LYS A 110 -24.54 -31.00 46.31
C LYS A 110 -24.44 -31.16 47.84
N GLY A 111 -24.42 -30.06 48.60
CA GLY A 111 -24.41 -30.08 50.07
C GLY A 111 -25.80 -29.83 50.71
N ARG A 112 -26.86 -29.75 49.90
CA ARG A 112 -28.26 -29.62 50.36
C ARG A 112 -29.09 -30.89 50.12
N GLU A 113 -28.49 -31.95 49.59
CA GLU A 113 -29.00 -33.33 49.62
C GLU A 113 -28.39 -34.06 50.81
#